data_AF-G5ECS5-F1
#
_entry.id   AF-G5ECS5-F1
#
_cell.length_a   1.000
_cell.length_b   1.000
_cell.length_c   1.000
_cell.angle_alpha   90.00
_cell.angle_beta   90.00
_cell.angle_gamma   90.00
#
_symmetry.space_group_name_H-M   'P 1'
#
loop_
_entity.id
_entity.type
_entity.pdbx_description
1 polymer ?
#
loop_
_entity_poly.entity_id
_entity_poly.type
_entity_poly.pdbx_seq_one_letter_code
_entity_poly.pdbx_strand_id
1 'polypeptide(L)'
;MNVNFGGYSPIRTSMGIWVVAMLVEHDLITRVPRSFPTVDEADFVSYMLRKSNFELMLANNAGCIRRFGSKNLNNVITGQDFFTKMKEFVRKNAYKEGYIPI
;
A
#
# COMPACT_ATOMS: atom_id res chain seq x y z
N MET A 1 -4.63 -16.28 -5.32
CA MET A 1 -3.55 -16.47 -6.31
C MET A 1 -2.24 -16.30 -5.57
N ASN A 2 -1.29 -17.23 -5.68
CA ASN A 2 0.04 -17.08 -5.06
C ASN A 2 1.00 -16.60 -6.14
N VAL A 3 1.50 -15.36 -6.04
CA VAL A 3 2.57 -14.86 -6.92
C VAL A 3 3.88 -14.94 -6.15
N ASN A 4 4.86 -15.66 -6.69
CA ASN A 4 6.22 -15.74 -6.14
C ASN A 4 7.11 -14.75 -6.88
N PHE A 5 7.66 -13.77 -6.16
CA PHE A 5 8.55 -12.75 -6.70
C PHE A 5 9.91 -12.90 -6.03
N GLY A 6 10.87 -13.60 -6.64
CA GLY A 6 12.30 -13.55 -6.30
C GLY A 6 12.74 -13.41 -4.81
N GLY A 7 12.10 -14.10 -3.86
CA GLY A 7 12.44 -14.03 -2.42
C GLY A 7 11.63 -13.01 -1.60
N TYR A 8 10.58 -12.43 -2.16
CA TYR A 8 9.58 -11.64 -1.43
C TYR A 8 8.54 -12.54 -0.77
N SER A 9 7.85 -12.03 0.26
CA SER A 9 6.67 -12.69 0.82
C SER A 9 5.69 -13.06 -0.31
N PRO A 10 5.11 -14.28 -0.33
CA PRO A 10 4.14 -14.65 -1.34
C PRO A 10 2.97 -13.66 -1.31
N ILE A 11 2.63 -13.08 -2.45
CA ILE A 11 1.46 -12.21 -2.57
C ILE A 11 0.22 -13.10 -2.51
N ARG A 12 -0.64 -12.87 -1.51
CA ARG A 12 -1.81 -13.72 -1.23
C ARG A 12 -3.15 -12.99 -1.34
N THR A 13 -3.16 -11.66 -1.32
CA THR A 13 -4.38 -10.84 -1.41
C THR A 13 -4.37 -10.00 -2.68
N SER A 14 -5.56 -9.58 -3.14
CA SER A 14 -5.64 -8.70 -4.31
C SER A 14 -4.98 -7.36 -3.98
N MET A 15 -5.20 -6.81 -2.78
CA MET A 15 -4.52 -5.59 -2.36
C MET A 15 -2.99 -5.72 -2.36
N GLY A 16 -2.43 -6.88 -1.99
CA GLY A 16 -0.99 -7.13 -2.06
C GLY A 16 -0.44 -6.99 -3.48
N ILE A 17 -1.18 -7.44 -4.50
CA ILE A 17 -0.80 -7.28 -5.92
C ILE A 17 -0.74 -5.79 -6.28
N TRP A 18 -1.73 -5.01 -5.84
CA TRP A 18 -1.80 -3.58 -6.13
C TRP A 18 -0.70 -2.78 -5.43
N VAL A 19 -0.38 -3.14 -4.19
CA VAL A 19 0.74 -2.55 -3.47
C VAL A 19 2.05 -2.83 -4.21
N VAL A 20 2.31 -4.07 -4.64
CA VAL A 20 3.52 -4.41 -5.40
C VAL A 20 3.55 -3.68 -6.74
N ALA A 21 2.44 -3.61 -7.47
CA ALA A 21 2.37 -2.88 -8.73
C ALA A 21 2.66 -1.38 -8.56
N MET A 22 2.12 -0.75 -7.51
CA MET A 22 2.42 0.64 -7.16
C MET A 22 3.89 0.83 -6.80
N LEU A 23 4.48 -0.09 -6.04
CA LEU A 23 5.90 -0.04 -5.70
C LEU A 23 6.80 -0.18 -6.93
N VAL A 24 6.40 -0.97 -7.93
CA VAL A 24 7.11 -1.09 -9.21
C VAL A 24 6.97 0.20 -10.02
N GLU A 25 5.75 0.76 -10.15
CA GLU A 25 5.49 2.02 -10.89
C GLU A 25 6.30 3.21 -10.34
N HIS A 26 6.64 3.19 -9.05
CA HIS A 26 7.38 4.26 -8.38
C HIS A 26 8.84 3.92 -8.02
N ASP A 27 9.42 2.84 -8.56
CA ASP A 27 10.81 2.42 -8.28
C ASP A 27 11.12 2.22 -6.78
N LEU A 28 10.12 1.76 -6.02
CA LEU A 28 10.22 1.52 -4.58
C LEU A 28 10.41 0.03 -4.23
N ILE A 29 10.10 -0.89 -5.15
CA ILE A 29 10.05 -2.34 -4.85
C ILE A 29 11.38 -2.89 -4.32
N THR A 30 12.52 -2.39 -4.80
CA THR A 30 13.85 -2.81 -4.35
C THR A 30 14.31 -2.10 -3.08
N ARG A 31 13.59 -1.05 -2.66
CA ARG A 31 13.96 -0.20 -1.52
C ARG A 31 13.20 -0.58 -0.26
N VAL A 32 11.95 -1.01 -0.38
CA VAL A 32 11.15 -1.51 0.76
C VAL A 32 11.68 -2.86 1.26
N PRO A 33 11.38 -3.26 2.51
CA PRO A 33 11.71 -4.60 3.00
C PRO A 33 11.17 -5.69 2.08
N ARG A 34 11.95 -6.74 1.82
CA ARG A 34 11.51 -7.88 0.98
C ARG A 34 10.31 -8.63 1.54
N SER A 35 10.08 -8.55 2.85
CA SER A 35 8.91 -9.13 3.50
C SER A 35 7.61 -8.38 3.19
N PHE A 36 7.70 -7.15 2.65
CA PHE A 36 6.56 -6.27 2.39
C PHE A 36 6.00 -6.44 0.97
N PRO A 37 4.67 -6.42 0.78
CA PRO A 37 3.65 -6.43 1.82
C PRO A 37 3.36 -7.86 2.33
N THR A 38 3.22 -8.00 3.64
CA THR A 38 2.54 -9.14 4.26
C THR A 38 1.03 -9.05 4.03
N VAL A 39 0.31 -10.14 4.37
CA VAL A 39 -1.16 -10.17 4.30
C VAL A 39 -1.76 -9.08 5.19
N ASP A 40 -1.34 -9.00 6.45
CA ASP A 40 -1.85 -8.00 7.41
C ASP A 40 -1.61 -6.56 6.95
N GLU A 41 -0.46 -6.31 6.32
CA GLU A 41 -0.14 -4.98 5.78
C GLU A 41 -1.01 -4.64 4.57
N ALA A 42 -1.24 -5.59 3.67
CA ALA A 42 -2.14 -5.40 2.54
C ALA A 42 -3.59 -5.17 3.01
N ASP A 43 -4.06 -5.95 4.00
CA ASP A 43 -5.38 -5.78 4.60
C ASP A 43 -5.52 -4.43 5.28
N PHE A 44 -4.48 -3.98 6.00
CA PHE A 44 -4.45 -2.65 6.59
C PHE A 44 -4.51 -1.54 5.54
N VAL A 45 -3.80 -1.67 4.41
CA VAL A 45 -3.87 -0.71 3.31
C VAL A 45 -5.29 -0.67 2.73
N SER A 46 -5.91 -1.82 2.49
CA SER A 46 -7.30 -1.90 2.02
C SER A 46 -8.27 -1.25 3.00
N TYR A 47 -8.13 -1.57 4.29
CA TYR A 47 -8.92 -0.97 5.36
C TYR A 47 -8.80 0.55 5.39
N MET A 48 -7.58 1.08 5.32
CA MET A 48 -7.32 2.52 5.37
C MET A 48 -7.93 3.27 4.19
N LEU A 49 -7.75 2.76 2.97
CA LEU A 49 -8.31 3.39 1.76
C LEU A 49 -9.84 3.44 1.77
N ARG A 50 -10.50 2.51 2.48
CA ARG A 50 -11.97 2.44 2.59
C ARG A 50 -12.56 3.34 3.67
N LYS A 51 -11.75 3.99 4.51
CA LYS A 51 -12.28 4.85 5.57
C LYS A 51 -12.94 6.09 4.98
N SER A 52 -14.16 6.40 5.45
CA SER A 52 -14.89 7.59 5.02
C SER A 52 -14.14 8.90 5.27
N ASN A 53 -13.27 8.93 6.30
CA ASN A 53 -12.42 10.06 6.65
C ASN A 53 -10.96 9.88 6.22
N PHE A 54 -10.64 8.96 5.30
CA PHE A 54 -9.28 8.68 4.87
C PHE A 54 -8.54 9.94 4.40
N GLU A 55 -9.18 10.79 3.60
CA GLU A 55 -8.60 12.05 3.13
C GLU A 55 -8.16 12.97 4.27
N LEU A 56 -9.02 13.12 5.28
CA LEU A 56 -8.72 13.92 6.45
C LEU A 56 -7.59 13.30 7.28
N MET A 57 -7.58 11.97 7.40
CA MET A 57 -6.50 11.25 8.08
C MET A 57 -5.16 11.42 7.35
N LEU A 58 -5.18 11.37 6.02
CA LEU A 58 -4.01 11.52 5.18
C LEU A 58 -3.47 12.95 5.22
N ALA A 59 -4.34 13.95 5.09
CA ALA A 59 -3.98 15.37 5.18
C ALA A 59 -3.36 15.72 6.55
N ASN A 60 -3.92 15.17 7.64
CA ASN A 60 -3.41 15.38 8.99
C ASN A 60 -2.24 14.47 9.39
N ASN A 61 -1.71 13.66 8.46
CA ASN A 61 -0.68 12.65 8.73
C ASN A 61 -0.99 11.85 10.02
N ALA A 62 -2.19 11.25 10.05
CA ALA A 62 -2.72 10.56 11.22
C ALA A 62 -1.72 9.54 11.79
N GLY A 63 -1.76 9.34 13.12
CA GLY A 63 -0.77 8.50 13.81
C GLY A 63 -0.64 7.08 13.25
N CYS A 64 -1.74 6.48 12.76
CA CYS A 64 -1.70 5.17 12.13
C CYS A 64 -0.99 5.16 10.77
N ILE A 65 -1.16 6.20 9.95
CA ILE A 65 -0.48 6.37 8.66
C ILE A 65 1.02 6.55 8.90
N ARG A 66 1.39 7.45 9.82
CA ARG A 66 2.79 7.66 10.21
C ARG A 66 3.45 6.38 10.73
N ARG A 67 2.76 5.65 11.61
CA ARG A 67 3.23 4.38 12.19
C ARG A 67 3.39 3.28 11.14
N PHE A 68 2.49 3.20 10.16
CA PHE A 68 2.60 2.25 9.05
C PHE A 68 3.89 2.49 8.27
N GLY A 69 4.16 3.74 7.89
CA GLY A 69 5.39 4.10 7.17
C GLY A 69 6.66 3.77 7.95
N SER A 70 6.73 4.18 9.21
CA SER A 70 7.94 3.97 10.03
C SER A 70 8.20 2.49 10.34
N LYS A 71 7.15 1.67 10.51
CA LYS A 71 7.28 0.26 10.86
C LYS A 71 7.54 -0.62 9.63
N ASN A 72 6.84 -0.38 8.54
CA ASN A 72 6.74 -1.34 7.44
C ASN A 72 7.56 -0.93 6.21
N LEU A 73 7.91 0.36 6.06
CA LEU A 73 8.56 0.88 4.86
C LEU A 73 10.03 1.29 5.10
N ASN A 74 10.61 0.96 6.26
CA ASN A 74 12.02 1.20 6.60
C ASN A 74 12.52 2.64 6.32
N ASN A 75 11.66 3.65 6.54
CA ASN A 75 11.92 5.07 6.25
C ASN A 75 12.27 5.40 4.78
N VAL A 76 12.06 4.46 3.85
CA VAL A 76 12.27 4.67 2.40
C VAL A 76 11.30 5.70 1.84
N ILE A 77 10.07 5.66 2.36
CA ILE A 77 8.97 6.55 2.01
C ILE A 77 8.13 6.72 3.28
N THR A 78 7.58 7.92 3.47
CA THR A 78 6.68 8.15 4.60
C THR A 78 5.36 7.40 4.38
N GLY A 79 4.64 7.10 5.46
CA GLY A 79 3.31 6.50 5.32
C GLY A 79 2.36 7.42 4.54
N GLN A 80 2.47 8.74 4.74
CA GLN A 80 1.67 9.73 4.03
C GLN A 80 1.92 9.68 2.52
N ASP A 81 3.18 9.67 2.09
CA ASP A 81 3.54 9.58 0.67
C ASP A 81 3.10 8.24 0.07
N PHE A 82 3.30 7.14 0.81
CA PHE A 82 2.86 5.82 0.39
C PHE A 82 1.35 5.78 0.15
N PHE A 83 0.55 6.25 1.11
CA PHE A 83 -0.91 6.23 0.99
C PHE A 83 -1.43 7.21 -0.06
N THR A 84 -0.74 8.34 -0.27
CA THR A 84 -1.02 9.27 -1.37
C THR A 84 -0.82 8.59 -2.72
N LYS A 85 0.35 7.98 -2.94
CA LYS A 85 0.65 7.22 -4.16
C LYS A 85 -0.31 6.06 -4.36
N MET A 86 -0.62 5.33 -3.30
CA MET A 86 -1.55 4.20 -3.36
C MET A 86 -2.94 4.65 -3.78
N LYS A 87 -3.46 5.75 -3.22
CA LYS A 87 -4.75 6.33 -3.60
C LYS A 87 -4.75 6.75 -5.07
N GLU A 88 -3.72 7.45 -5.53
CA GLU A 88 -3.59 7.88 -6.93
C GLU A 88 -3.49 6.68 -7.88
N PHE A 89 -2.67 5.69 -7.52
CA PHE A 89 -2.49 4.45 -8.27
C PHE A 89 -3.81 3.68 -8.40
N VAL A 90 -4.58 3.57 -7.32
CA VAL A 90 -5.90 2.94 -7.35
C VAL A 90 -6.85 3.72 -8.25
N ARG A 91 -6.93 5.05 -8.12
CA ARG A 91 -7.79 5.87 -8.99
C ARG A 91 -7.46 5.77 -10.48
N LYS A 92 -6.17 5.67 -10.81
CA LYS A 92 -5.68 5.58 -12.19
C LYS A 92 -5.92 4.21 -12.82
N ASN A 93 -5.78 3.13 -12.04
CA ASN A 93 -5.78 1.76 -12.56
C ASN A 93 -7.07 0.98 -12.27
N ALA A 94 -7.97 1.51 -11.46
CA ALA A 94 -9.26 0.87 -11.17
C ALA A 94 -10.17 0.86 -12.39
N TYR A 95 -10.78 -0.30 -12.67
CA TYR A 95 -11.81 -0.45 -13.71
C TYR A 95 -13.06 0.39 -13.46
N LYS A 96 -13.31 0.78 -12.21
CA LYS A 96 -14.44 1.62 -11.78
C LYS A 96 -13.96 2.63 -10.75
N GLU A 97 -14.46 3.86 -10.84
CA GLU A 97 -14.16 4.89 -9.86
C GLU A 97 -14.53 4.41 -8.44
N GLY A 98 -13.63 4.64 -7.48
CA GLY A 98 -13.81 4.24 -6.09
C GLY A 98 -13.61 2.74 -5.79
N TYR A 99 -13.26 1.91 -6.78
CA TYR A 99 -12.92 0.51 -6.50
C TYR A 99 -11.63 0.41 -5.70
N ILE A 100 -11.71 -0.25 -4.55
CA ILE A 100 -10.55 -0.61 -3.72
C ILE A 100 -10.51 -2.14 -3.69
N PRO A 101 -9.38 -2.77 -4.06
CA PRO A 101 -9.24 -4.23 -3.98
C PRO A 101 -9.44 -4.76 -2.55
N ILE A 102 -9.86 -6.02 -2.44
CA ILE A 102 -9.84 -6.78 -1.18
C ILE A 102 -8.50 -7.51 -1.11
#